data_AF-A0A077MFL6-F1
#
_entry.id   AF-A0A077MFL6-F1
#
_cell.length_a   1.000
_cell.length_b   1.000
_cell.length_c   1.000
_cell.angle_alpha   90.00
_cell.angle_beta   90.00
_cell.angle_gamma   90.00
#
_symmetry.space_group_name_H-M   'P 1'
#
loop_
_entity.id
_entity.type
_entity.pdbx_description
1 polymer ?
#
loop_
_entity_poly.entity_id
_entity_poly.type
_entity_poly.pdbx_seq_one_letter_code
_entity_poly.pdbx_strand_id
1 'polypeptide(L)'
;MARVIRPGGVAVVIDNDATTSTFGEWFAQSHPGYDALAVERFWRRAGFTRERLLTSWQARDRAEFQALVRIEFEPAAADRILAEHAGSTVDYAVNVWWRRY
;
A
#
# COMPACT_ATOMS: atom_id res chain seq x y z
N MET A 1 27.15 3.72 -8.31
CA MET A 1 26.23 2.56 -8.41
C MET A 1 26.10 2.16 -9.87
N ALA A 2 26.21 0.87 -10.19
CA ALA A 2 26.02 0.37 -11.55
C ALA A 2 24.53 0.48 -11.96
N ARG A 3 24.27 0.86 -13.22
CA ARG A 3 22.90 0.94 -13.76
C ARG A 3 22.34 -0.48 -13.89
N VAL A 4 21.44 -0.87 -12.97
CA VAL A 4 20.80 -2.19 -12.95
C VAL A 4 19.82 -2.39 -14.12
N ILE A 5 19.22 -1.31 -14.61
CA ILE A 5 18.22 -1.36 -15.68
C ILE A 5 18.85 -1.05 -17.04
N ARG A 6 18.65 -1.93 -18.02
CA ARG A 6 19.11 -1.72 -19.40
C ARG A 6 18.45 -0.47 -20.02
N PRO A 7 19.10 0.21 -21.00
CA PRO A 7 18.47 1.25 -21.79
C PRO A 7 17.13 0.79 -22.38
N GLY A 8 16.12 1.67 -22.34
CA GLY A 8 14.75 1.41 -22.75
C GLY A 8 13.91 0.58 -21.76
N GLY A 9 14.50 0.12 -20.64
CA GLY A 9 13.81 -0.63 -19.60
C GLY A 9 12.92 0.24 -18.70
N VAL A 10 12.05 -0.40 -17.93
CA VAL A 10 11.11 0.27 -17.02
C VAL A 10 11.27 -0.29 -15.60
N ALA A 11 11.42 0.61 -14.62
CA ALA A 11 11.21 0.27 -13.21
C ALA A 11 9.75 0.51 -12.86
N VAL A 12 9.14 -0.43 -12.14
CA VAL A 12 7.80 -0.29 -11.55
C VAL A 12 7.89 -0.68 -10.08
N VAL A 13 7.34 0.16 -9.21
CA VAL A 13 7.22 -0.08 -7.76
C VAL A 13 5.78 0.17 -7.37
N ILE A 14 5.22 -0.72 -6.55
CA ILE A 14 3.88 -0.60 -6.00
C ILE A 14 4.03 -0.39 -4.49
N ASP A 15 3.44 0.69 -3.97
CA ASP A 15 3.37 0.96 -2.53
C ASP A 15 1.95 1.31 -2.10
N ASN A 16 1.70 1.27 -0.78
CA ASN A 16 0.40 1.60 -0.21
C ASN A 16 0.12 3.10 -0.30
N ASP A 17 -1.07 3.46 -0.75
CA ASP A 17 -1.53 4.84 -0.74
C ASP A 17 -2.22 5.15 0.59
N ALA A 18 -1.42 5.59 1.56
CA ALA A 18 -1.88 5.90 2.92
C ALA A 18 -2.75 7.18 3.01
N THR A 19 -3.02 7.88 1.90
CA THR A 19 -3.84 9.11 1.93
C THR A 19 -5.30 8.86 1.60
N THR A 20 -5.69 7.63 1.27
CA THR A 20 -7.07 7.27 0.89
C THR A 20 -7.30 5.78 1.15
N SER A 21 -8.54 5.34 0.95
CA SER A 21 -9.05 4.00 1.25
C SER A 21 -9.10 3.60 2.73
N THR A 22 -9.99 2.69 3.05
CA THR A 22 -10.11 2.12 4.40
C THR A 22 -8.82 1.44 4.83
N PHE A 23 -8.21 0.63 3.95
CA PHE A 23 -6.92 0.01 4.25
C PHE A 23 -5.80 1.05 4.44
N GLY A 24 -5.77 2.11 3.62
CA GLY A 24 -4.77 3.16 3.74
C GLY A 24 -4.83 3.88 5.10
N GLU A 25 -6.03 4.05 5.65
CA GLU A 25 -6.20 4.55 7.02
C GLU A 25 -5.62 3.57 8.06
N TRP A 26 -5.91 2.27 7.95
CA TRP A 26 -5.33 1.26 8.83
C TRP A 26 -3.79 1.25 8.78
N PHE A 27 -3.23 1.37 7.57
CA PHE A 27 -1.79 1.47 7.35
C PHE A 27 -1.21 2.71 8.02
N ALA A 28 -1.82 3.89 7.81
CA ALA A 28 -1.37 5.15 8.39
C ALA A 28 -1.40 5.12 9.94
N GLN A 29 -2.46 4.58 10.52
CA GLN A 29 -2.59 4.45 11.97
C GLN A 29 -1.59 3.45 12.56
N SER A 30 -1.24 2.40 11.81
CA SER A 30 -0.27 1.38 12.23
C SER A 30 1.19 1.85 12.05
N HIS A 31 1.41 2.90 11.25
CA HIS A 31 2.73 3.49 11.01
C HIS A 31 2.71 5.01 11.24
N PRO A 32 2.63 5.50 12.49
CA PRO A 32 2.50 6.94 12.77
C PRO A 32 3.66 7.81 12.27
N GLY A 33 4.83 7.21 12.03
CA GLY A 33 5.99 7.89 11.45
C GLY A 33 6.00 7.98 9.92
N TYR A 34 5.01 7.37 9.24
CA TYR A 34 4.93 7.37 7.78
C TYR A 34 4.39 8.69 7.26
N ASP A 35 5.23 9.44 6.51
CA ASP A 35 4.81 10.64 5.79
C ASP A 35 4.61 10.32 4.30
N ALA A 36 3.35 10.11 3.91
CA ALA A 36 2.97 9.81 2.52
C ALA A 36 3.40 10.92 1.54
N LEU A 37 3.42 12.18 1.97
CA LEU A 37 3.84 13.30 1.13
C LEU A 37 5.37 13.32 0.98
N ALA A 38 6.12 12.93 2.01
CA ALA A 38 7.57 12.74 1.89
C ALA A 38 7.94 11.63 0.91
N VAL A 39 7.22 10.50 0.95
CA VAL A 39 7.39 9.39 0.00
C VAL A 39 7.07 9.84 -1.43
N GLU A 40 5.98 10.56 -1.64
CA GLU A 40 5.66 11.13 -2.96
C GLU A 40 6.77 12.08 -3.46
N ARG A 41 7.27 13.00 -2.61
CA ARG A 41 8.37 13.89 -2.96
C ARG A 41 9.66 13.12 -3.29
N PHE A 42 9.94 12.04 -2.56
CA PHE A 42 11.10 11.18 -2.82
C PHE A 42 11.03 10.58 -4.24
N TRP A 43 9.93 9.93 -4.59
CA TRP A 43 9.76 9.30 -5.90
C TRP A 43 9.79 10.31 -7.05
N ARG A 44 9.10 11.45 -6.90
CA ARG A 44 9.09 12.51 -7.91
C ARG A 44 10.48 13.07 -8.17
N ARG A 45 11.28 13.33 -7.12
CA ARG A 45 12.69 13.77 -7.27
C ARG A 45 13.57 12.71 -7.94
N ALA A 46 13.25 11.44 -7.77
CA ALA A 46 13.93 10.33 -8.46
C ALA A 46 13.48 10.15 -9.93
N GLY A 47 12.58 11.01 -10.43
CA GLY A 47 12.09 10.99 -11.81
C GLY A 47 11.02 9.92 -12.08
N PHE A 48 10.35 9.43 -11.04
CA PHE A 48 9.23 8.50 -11.18
C PHE A 48 7.92 9.25 -11.41
N THR A 49 7.06 8.67 -12.24
CA THR A 49 5.67 9.06 -12.46
C THR A 49 4.77 8.23 -11.56
N ARG A 50 3.71 8.84 -11.03
CA ARG A 50 2.70 8.16 -10.22
C ARG A 50 1.43 7.89 -11.01
N GLU A 51 0.90 6.69 -10.88
CA GLU A 51 -0.48 6.33 -11.16
C GLU A 51 -1.13 5.84 -9.86
N ARG A 52 -2.33 6.32 -9.53
CA ARG A 52 -3.06 5.93 -8.31
C ARG A 52 -4.14 4.94 -8.71
N LEU A 53 -4.20 3.81 -8.03
CA LEU A 53 -5.17 2.76 -8.30
C LEU A 53 -5.96 2.46 -7.02
N LEU A 54 -7.28 2.57 -7.11
CA LEU A 54 -8.17 2.05 -6.07
C LEU A 54 -8.49 0.59 -6.40
N THR A 55 -8.01 -0.31 -5.55
CA THR A 55 -8.25 -1.75 -5.67
C THR A 55 -9.05 -2.24 -4.46
N SER A 56 -9.19 -3.55 -4.29
CA SER A 56 -9.78 -4.14 -3.09
C SER A 56 -9.12 -5.47 -2.77
N TRP A 57 -9.01 -5.76 -1.47
CA TRP A 57 -8.86 -7.13 -1.02
C TRP A 57 -10.23 -7.79 -1.05
N GLN A 58 -10.28 -9.00 -1.60
CA GLN A 58 -11.49 -9.81 -1.63
C GLN A 58 -11.14 -11.22 -1.16
N ALA A 59 -11.31 -11.46 0.14
CA ALA A 59 -11.14 -12.78 0.70
C ALA A 59 -12.40 -13.62 0.42
N ARG A 60 -12.20 -14.93 0.26
CA ARG A 60 -13.26 -15.93 0.03
C ARG A 60 -14.27 -15.93 1.16
N ASP A 61 -13.79 -15.76 2.39
CA ASP A 61 -14.62 -15.71 3.59
C ASP A 61 -13.98 -14.83 4.68
N ARG A 62 -14.68 -14.73 5.81
CA ARG A 62 -14.24 -13.94 6.94
C ARG A 62 -12.98 -14.49 7.61
N ALA A 63 -12.80 -15.81 7.64
CA ALA A 63 -11.63 -16.42 8.29
C ALA A 63 -10.35 -16.12 7.50
N GLU A 64 -10.42 -16.19 6.17
CA GLU A 64 -9.31 -15.78 5.30
C GLU A 64 -9.01 -14.29 5.46
N PHE A 65 -10.02 -13.42 5.50
CA PHE A 65 -9.80 -12.00 5.75
C PHE A 65 -9.08 -11.75 7.08
N GLN A 66 -9.50 -12.43 8.16
CA GLN A 66 -8.85 -12.35 9.47
C GLN A 66 -7.39 -12.81 9.42
N ALA A 67 -7.09 -13.88 8.69
CA ALA A 67 -5.73 -14.36 8.51
C ALA A 67 -4.86 -13.34 7.75
N LEU A 68 -5.38 -12.76 6.66
CA LEU A 68 -4.68 -11.72 5.90
C LEU A 68 -4.36 -10.49 6.76
N VAL A 69 -5.34 -9.97 7.52
CA VAL A 69 -5.12 -8.83 8.42
C VAL A 69 -4.07 -9.15 9.49
N ARG A 70 -4.06 -10.36 10.04
CA ARG A 70 -3.09 -10.78 11.06
C ARG A 70 -1.67 -11.03 10.51
N ILE A 71 -1.52 -11.24 9.20
CA ILE A 71 -0.21 -11.30 8.54
C ILE A 71 0.32 -9.88 8.32
N GLU A 72 -0.56 -8.95 7.95
CA GLU A 72 -0.18 -7.60 7.53
C GLU A 72 0.06 -6.64 8.69
N PHE A 73 -0.65 -6.81 9.81
CA PHE A 73 -0.64 -5.87 10.93
C PHE A 73 -0.18 -6.51 12.24
N GLU A 74 0.50 -5.73 13.06
CA GLU A 74 0.83 -6.10 14.45
C GLU A 74 -0.44 -6.49 15.24
N PRO A 75 -0.35 -7.42 16.21
CA PRO A 75 -1.53 -8.03 16.84
C PRO A 75 -2.58 -7.04 17.36
N ALA A 76 -2.17 -5.96 18.03
CA ALA A 76 -3.09 -4.95 18.56
C ALA A 76 -3.82 -4.17 17.46
N ALA A 77 -3.14 -3.85 16.36
CA ALA A 77 -3.75 -3.19 15.22
C ALA A 77 -4.71 -4.14 14.49
N ALA A 78 -4.30 -5.40 14.30
CA ALA A 78 -5.14 -6.43 13.70
C ALA A 78 -6.43 -6.66 14.50
N ASP A 79 -6.36 -6.80 15.82
CA ASP A 79 -7.53 -7.02 16.66
C ASP A 79 -8.52 -5.84 16.59
N ARG A 80 -8.02 -4.60 16.60
CA ARG A 80 -8.86 -3.40 16.42
C ARG A 80 -9.52 -3.38 15.04
N ILE A 81 -8.75 -3.57 13.97
CA ILE A 81 -9.25 -3.60 12.59
C ILE A 81 -10.36 -4.65 12.45
N LEU A 82 -10.15 -5.85 13.00
CA LEU A 82 -11.13 -6.94 12.92
C LEU A 82 -12.36 -6.73 13.79
N ALA A 83 -12.26 -5.92 14.85
CA ALA A 83 -13.42 -5.51 15.65
C ALA A 83 -14.28 -4.45 14.93
N GLU A 84 -13.64 -3.52 14.22
CA GLU A 84 -14.32 -2.42 13.52
C GLU A 84 -14.86 -2.83 12.14
N HIS A 85 -14.19 -3.75 11.45
CA HIS A 85 -14.53 -4.18 10.09
C HIS A 85 -15.05 -5.60 10.05
N ALA A 86 -16.35 -5.80 9.81
CA ALA A 86 -16.99 -7.12 9.84
C ALA A 86 -16.90 -7.90 8.50
N GLY A 87 -16.67 -7.22 7.37
CA GLY A 87 -16.68 -7.83 6.04
C GLY A 87 -15.48 -8.73 5.72
N SER A 88 -15.51 -9.38 4.56
CA SER A 88 -14.36 -10.10 3.97
C SER A 88 -13.68 -9.34 2.83
N THR A 89 -14.11 -8.11 2.58
CA THR A 89 -13.57 -7.23 1.55
C THR A 89 -13.21 -5.88 2.14
N VAL A 90 -12.16 -5.24 1.62
CA VAL A 90 -11.81 -3.85 1.99
C VAL A 90 -11.22 -3.15 0.77
N ASP A 91 -11.56 -1.87 0.59
CA ASP A 91 -10.91 -1.05 -0.43
C ASP A 91 -9.45 -0.76 -0.04
N TYR A 92 -8.58 -0.90 -1.03
CA TYR A 92 -7.13 -0.91 -0.87
C TYR A 92 -6.49 -0.05 -1.97
N ALA A 93 -6.10 1.16 -1.62
CA ALA A 93 -5.45 2.06 -2.55
C ALA A 93 -3.93 1.83 -2.59
N VAL A 94 -3.38 1.84 -3.80
CA VAL A 94 -1.94 1.72 -4.05
C VAL A 94 -1.47 2.81 -5.00
N ASN A 95 -0.20 3.19 -4.88
CA ASN A 95 0.48 3.98 -5.90
C ASN A 95 1.37 3.07 -6.74
N VAL A 96 1.24 3.20 -8.06
CA VAL A 96 2.15 2.63 -9.04
C VAL A 96 3.14 3.72 -9.44
N TRP A 97 4.38 3.57 -9.01
CA TRP A 97 5.49 4.42 -9.39
C TRP A 97 6.24 3.78 -10.55
N TRP A 98 6.42 4.51 -11.64
CA TRP A 98 7.16 3.99 -12.79
C TRP A 98 8.13 5.01 -13.39
N ARG A 99 9.23 4.50 -13.95
CA ARG A 99 10.23 5.30 -14.66
C ARG A 99 10.84 4.50 -15.81
N ARG A 100 10.97 5.12 -16.97
CA ARG A 100 11.68 4.58 -18.13
C ARG A 100 13.13 5.10 -18.16
N TYR A 101 14.07 4.24 -18.53
CA TYR A 101 15.52 4.51 -18.59
C TYR A 101 16.07 4.50 -20.01
#